data_AF-K7NLR1-F1
#
_entry.id   AF-K7NLR1-F1
#
_cell.length_a   1.000
_cell.length_b   1.000
_cell.length_c   1.000
_cell.angle_alpha   90.00
_cell.angle_beta   90.00
_cell.angle_gamma   90.00
#
_symmetry.space_group_name_H-M   'P 1'
#
loop_
_entity.id
_entity.type
_entity.pdbx_description
1 polymer ?
#
loop_
_entity_poly.entity_id
_entity_poly.type
_entity_poly.pdbx_seq_one_letter_code
_entity_poly.pdbx_strand_id
1 'polypeptide(L)'
;ADISGFVILDDDDEGELLDKVVESVLKSVPKPLLDVAEYPTGLNQKLEEFETTVLQKQETERVGAKVVGIWGVGGVGKTTLAKEFFNVRRSLYSKSSFLFNVREKRKPVNYLQRKLLEELAGMKQEIESVDEGV
;
A
#
# COMPACT_ATOMS: atom_id res chain seq x y z
N ALA A 1 -7.88 -2.67 30.46
CA ALA A 1 -8.26 -1.65 29.49
C ALA A 1 -7.35 -0.47 29.77
N ASP A 2 -6.42 -0.19 28.85
CA ASP A 2 -5.49 0.92 28.97
C ASP A 2 -5.92 1.92 27.89
N ILE A 3 -6.72 2.91 28.29
CA ILE A 3 -7.19 3.95 27.39
C ILE A 3 -6.21 5.11 27.58
N SER A 4 -5.16 5.14 26.77
CA SER A 4 -4.31 6.33 26.68
C SER A 4 -5.10 7.45 25.99
N GLY A 5 -5.22 8.58 26.67
CA GLY A 5 -5.84 9.81 26.14
C GLY A 5 -4.79 10.80 25.64
N PHE A 6 -5.24 11.80 24.88
CA PHE A 6 -4.43 12.99 24.61
C PHE A 6 -4.55 13.94 25.80
N VAL A 7 -3.44 14.27 26.44
CA VAL A 7 -3.41 15.22 27.56
C VAL A 7 -3.27 16.62 27.00
N ILE A 8 -4.18 17.51 27.40
CA ILE A 8 -4.15 18.94 27.07
C ILE A 8 -3.44 19.63 28.23
N LEU A 9 -2.32 20.31 27.98
CA LEU A 9 -1.70 21.21 28.95
C LEU A 9 -2.23 22.63 28.74
N ASP A 10 -2.33 23.42 29.81
CA ASP A 10 -3.02 24.73 29.81
C ASP A 10 -2.40 25.79 28.86
N ASP A 11 -1.24 25.51 28.24
CA ASP A 11 -0.53 26.35 27.26
C ASP A 11 -0.52 25.76 25.82
N ASP A 12 -1.18 24.64 25.57
CA ASP A 12 -1.20 24.01 24.25
C ASP A 12 -2.18 24.71 23.29
N ASP A 13 -1.74 24.98 22.06
CA ASP A 13 -2.61 25.44 20.98
C ASP A 13 -3.61 24.33 20.61
N GLU A 14 -4.89 24.56 20.90
CA GLU A 14 -5.97 23.61 20.63
C GLU A 14 -6.03 23.17 19.16
N GLY A 15 -5.60 24.03 18.22
CA GLY A 15 -5.51 23.73 16.79
C GLY A 15 -4.39 22.73 16.48
N GLU A 16 -3.20 22.90 17.06
CA GLU A 16 -2.09 21.96 16.89
C GLU A 16 -2.41 20.58 17.49
N LEU A 17 -3.10 20.55 18.63
CA LEU A 17 -3.58 19.31 19.22
C LEU A 17 -4.64 18.63 18.35
N LEU A 18 -5.59 19.39 17.80
CA LEU A 18 -6.60 18.87 16.88
C LEU A 18 -5.94 18.22 15.65
N ASP A 19 -4.94 18.88 15.06
CA ASP A 19 -4.22 18.36 13.90
C ASP A 19 -3.49 17.04 14.22
N LYS A 20 -2.83 16.95 15.38
CA LYS A 20 -2.18 15.71 15.85
C LYS A 20 -3.18 14.58 16.07
N VAL A 21 -4.33 14.87 16.67
CA VAL A 21 -5.40 13.89 16.88
C VAL A 21 -5.95 13.41 15.54
N VAL A 22 -6.26 14.31 14.62
CA VAL A 22 -6.75 13.99 13.28
C VAL A 22 -5.74 13.13 12.54
N GLU A 23 -4.45 13.48 12.56
CA GLU A 23 -3.40 12.71 11.91
C GLU A 23 -3.27 11.31 12.51
N SER A 24 -3.31 11.19 13.84
CA SER A 24 -3.24 9.90 14.55
C SER A 24 -4.44 8.99 14.23
N VAL A 25 -5.65 9.56 14.19
CA VAL A 25 -6.87 8.83 13.83
C VAL A 25 -6.80 8.39 12.36
N LEU A 26 -6.43 9.28 11.44
CA LEU A 26 -6.31 8.95 10.01
C LEU A 26 -5.26 7.86 9.75
N LYS A 27 -4.16 7.84 10.51
CA LYS A 27 -3.15 6.76 10.46
C LYS A 27 -3.69 5.42 10.98
N SER A 28 -4.62 5.45 11.94
CA SER A 28 -5.19 4.27 12.59
C SER A 28 -6.41 3.69 11.87
N VAL A 29 -7.10 4.51 11.06
CA VAL A 29 -8.23 4.06 10.23
C VAL A 29 -7.70 3.19 9.08
N PRO A 30 -8.22 1.96 8.91
CA PRO A 30 -7.83 1.11 7.78
C PRO A 30 -8.11 1.83 6.46
N LYS A 31 -7.11 2.01 5.59
CA LYS A 31 -7.38 2.60 4.25
C LYS A 31 -8.44 1.74 3.54
N PRO A 32 -9.38 2.34 2.79
CA PRO A 32 -10.43 1.60 2.10
C PRO A 32 -9.85 0.52 1.18
N LEU A 33 -10.61 -0.54 0.98
CA LEU A 33 -10.25 -1.60 0.03
C LEU A 33 -10.27 -1.05 -1.40
N LEU A 34 -9.42 -1.63 -2.25
CA LEU A 34 -9.44 -1.35 -3.68
C LEU A 34 -10.70 -1.93 -4.30
N ASP A 35 -11.29 -1.20 -5.25
CA ASP A 35 -12.36 -1.73 -6.09
C ASP A 35 -11.80 -2.76 -7.08
N VAL A 36 -12.19 -4.02 -6.89
CA VAL A 36 -11.62 -5.19 -7.56
C VAL A 36 -12.41 -5.53 -8.83
N ALA A 37 -13.70 -5.85 -8.67
CA ALA A 37 -14.64 -6.13 -9.73
C ALA A 37 -16.08 -6.15 -9.16
N GLU A 38 -17.07 -5.86 -10.01
CA GLU A 38 -18.49 -5.96 -9.66
C GLU A 38 -18.91 -7.42 -9.37
N TYR A 39 -18.35 -8.38 -10.13
CA TYR A 39 -18.64 -9.81 -10.00
C TYR A 39 -17.35 -10.66 -10.06
N PRO A 40 -16.61 -10.82 -8.95
CA PRO A 40 -15.30 -11.48 -8.92
C PRO A 40 -15.40 -13.02 -8.89
N THR A 41 -16.09 -13.63 -9.86
CA THR A 41 -16.26 -15.09 -9.92
C THR A 41 -14.92 -15.80 -10.21
N GLY A 42 -14.63 -16.87 -9.46
CA GLY A 42 -13.40 -17.65 -9.60
C GLY A 42 -12.11 -16.95 -9.15
N LEU A 43 -12.22 -15.75 -8.56
CA LEU A 43 -11.05 -14.97 -8.13
C LEU A 43 -10.34 -15.61 -6.93
N ASN A 44 -11.10 -16.17 -5.99
CA ASN A 44 -10.54 -16.84 -4.80
C ASN A 44 -9.61 -17.99 -5.17
N GLN A 45 -10.02 -18.83 -6.12
CA GLN A 45 -9.19 -19.94 -6.61
C GLN A 45 -7.90 -19.42 -7.27
N LYS A 46 -8.01 -18.42 -8.15
CA LYS A 46 -6.82 -17.81 -8.79
C LYS A 46 -5.89 -17.16 -7.77
N LEU A 47 -6.43 -16.58 -6.71
CA LEU A 47 -5.67 -16.00 -5.61
C LEU A 47 -4.91 -17.08 -4.84
N GLU A 48 -5.59 -18.18 -4.48
CA GLU A 48 -4.97 -19.31 -3.77
C GLU A 48 -3.84 -19.95 -4.59
N GLU A 49 -4.06 -20.17 -5.89
CA GLU A 49 -3.04 -20.67 -6.82
C GLU A 49 -1.85 -19.71 -6.92
N PHE A 50 -2.11 -18.40 -6.99
CA PHE A 50 -1.09 -17.36 -7.02
C PHE A 50 -0.28 -17.34 -5.72
N GLU A 51 -0.93 -17.35 -4.56
CA GLU A 51 -0.27 -17.34 -3.25
C GLU A 51 0.59 -18.58 -3.05
N THR A 52 0.08 -19.75 -3.38
CA THR A 52 0.82 -21.02 -3.31
C THR A 52 2.07 -20.95 -4.21
N THR A 53 1.94 -20.46 -5.43
CA THR A 53 3.05 -20.41 -6.40
C THR A 53 4.10 -19.36 -6.04
N VAL A 54 3.67 -18.17 -5.57
CA VAL A 54 4.53 -17.01 -5.35
C VAL A 54 5.15 -17.00 -3.95
N LEU A 55 4.41 -17.45 -2.93
CA LEU A 55 4.85 -17.34 -1.54
C LEU A 55 5.51 -18.62 -1.02
N GLN A 56 5.08 -19.81 -1.44
CA GLN A 56 5.69 -21.06 -0.95
C GLN A 56 7.04 -21.37 -1.61
N LYS A 57 7.27 -20.91 -2.85
CA LYS A 57 8.59 -21.05 -3.51
C LYS A 57 9.68 -20.14 -2.90
N GLN A 58 9.38 -19.46 -1.80
CA GLN A 58 10.11 -18.26 -1.37
C GLN A 58 10.55 -18.25 0.09
N GLU A 59 10.35 -19.36 0.83
CA GLU A 59 10.84 -19.52 2.20
C GLU A 59 12.36 -19.73 2.31
N THR A 60 13.04 -20.03 1.20
CA THR A 60 14.44 -20.50 1.24
C THR A 60 15.50 -19.40 1.25
N GLU A 61 15.20 -18.16 0.85
CA GLU A 61 16.19 -17.08 0.80
C GLU A 61 15.61 -15.76 1.36
N ARG A 62 15.95 -15.49 2.63
CA ARG A 62 15.53 -14.30 3.37
C ARG A 62 16.55 -13.16 3.25
N VAL A 63 16.86 -12.67 2.05
CA VAL A 63 17.57 -11.37 1.94
C VAL A 63 17.18 -10.67 0.63
N GLY A 64 16.25 -9.72 0.68
CA GLY A 64 16.04 -8.76 -0.42
C GLY A 64 14.60 -8.54 -0.87
N ALA A 65 14.42 -7.49 -1.69
CA ALA A 65 13.16 -7.16 -2.33
C ALA A 65 12.81 -8.21 -3.40
N LYS A 66 11.54 -8.62 -3.42
CA LYS A 66 11.02 -9.63 -4.36
C LYS A 66 10.06 -8.97 -5.33
N VAL A 67 10.30 -9.18 -6.62
CA VAL A 67 9.49 -8.61 -7.70
C VAL A 67 8.75 -9.74 -8.40
N VAL A 68 7.44 -9.57 -8.57
CA VAL A 68 6.55 -10.55 -9.22
C VAL A 68 5.85 -9.87 -10.38
N GLY A 69 5.96 -10.46 -11.57
CA GLY A 69 5.27 -10.00 -12.78
C GLY A 69 4.07 -10.89 -13.13
N ILE A 70 2.89 -10.29 -13.32
CA ILE A 70 1.70 -10.97 -13.85
C ILE A 70 1.54 -10.56 -15.31
N TRP A 71 1.64 -11.51 -16.24
CA TRP A 71 1.64 -11.27 -17.68
C TRP A 71 0.63 -12.18 -18.41
N GLY A 72 0.29 -11.84 -19.65
CA GLY A 72 -0.68 -12.60 -20.47
C GLY A 72 -1.63 -11.70 -21.26
N VAL A 73 -2.57 -12.33 -21.97
CA VAL A 73 -3.54 -11.67 -22.86
C VAL A 73 -4.39 -10.59 -22.16
N GLY A 74 -4.86 -9.61 -22.93
CA GLY A 74 -5.78 -8.58 -22.43
C GLY A 74 -7.08 -9.17 -21.88
N GLY A 75 -7.70 -8.51 -20.91
CA GLY A 75 -9.02 -8.90 -20.38
C GLY A 75 -9.04 -10.08 -19.39
N VAL A 76 -7.96 -10.84 -19.21
CA VAL A 76 -7.94 -12.05 -18.33
C VAL A 76 -8.00 -11.76 -16.81
N GLY A 77 -8.03 -10.47 -16.41
CA GLY A 77 -8.16 -10.08 -15.01
C GLY A 77 -6.84 -9.99 -14.22
N LYS A 78 -5.69 -9.78 -14.88
CA LYS A 78 -4.37 -9.66 -14.20
C LYS A 78 -4.35 -8.57 -13.13
N THR A 79 -4.84 -7.37 -13.47
CA THR A 79 -4.93 -6.24 -12.54
C THR A 79 -5.94 -6.51 -11.42
N THR A 80 -7.05 -7.21 -11.73
CA THR A 80 -8.05 -7.64 -10.75
C THR A 80 -7.42 -8.56 -9.70
N LEU A 81 -6.64 -9.57 -10.14
CA LEU A 81 -5.92 -10.46 -9.24
C LEU A 81 -4.91 -9.71 -8.35
N ALA A 82 -4.14 -8.77 -8.93
CA ALA A 82 -3.18 -7.97 -8.17
C ALA A 82 -3.86 -7.08 -7.10
N LYS A 83 -5.02 -6.50 -7.42
CA LYS A 83 -5.80 -5.70 -6.46
C LYS A 83 -6.34 -6.56 -5.32
N GLU A 84 -6.88 -7.73 -5.63
CA GLU A 84 -7.43 -8.64 -4.61
C GLU A 84 -6.33 -9.17 -3.69
N PHE A 85 -5.20 -9.60 -4.26
CA PHE A 85 -4.03 -9.99 -3.50
C PHE A 85 -3.57 -8.88 -2.55
N PHE A 86 -3.52 -7.63 -3.04
CA PHE A 86 -3.20 -6.49 -2.20
C PHE A 86 -4.21 -6.29 -1.07
N ASN A 87 -5.52 -6.34 -1.36
CA ASN A 87 -6.58 -6.20 -0.35
C ASN A 87 -6.46 -7.23 0.78
N VAL A 88 -6.21 -8.50 0.43
CA VAL A 88 -6.07 -9.60 1.39
C VAL A 88 -4.78 -9.50 2.21
N ARG A 89 -3.66 -9.13 1.58
CA ARG A 89 -2.34 -9.21 2.20
C ARG A 89 -1.86 -7.93 2.87
N ARG A 90 -2.38 -6.76 2.48
CA ARG A 90 -1.88 -5.45 2.96
C ARG A 90 -1.89 -5.28 4.48
N SER A 91 -2.80 -5.95 5.18
CA SER A 91 -2.92 -5.90 6.65
C SER A 91 -1.84 -6.73 7.36
N LEU A 92 -1.19 -7.65 6.67
CA LEU A 92 -0.11 -8.47 7.20
C LEU A 92 1.24 -7.73 7.23
N TYR A 93 1.31 -6.56 6.60
CA TYR A 93 2.50 -5.72 6.53
C TYR A 93 2.29 -4.44 7.33
N SER A 94 3.34 -3.95 8.00
CA SER A 94 3.29 -2.68 8.73
C SER A 94 3.01 -1.50 7.82
N LYS A 95 3.46 -1.57 6.55
CA LYS A 95 3.27 -0.54 5.54
C LYS A 95 3.02 -1.19 4.17
N SER A 96 2.14 -0.57 3.39
CA SER A 96 1.75 -1.06 2.06
C SER A 96 1.30 0.08 1.16
N SER A 97 1.58 -0.04 -0.14
CA SER A 97 1.25 0.94 -1.17
C SER A 97 0.74 0.23 -2.43
N PHE A 98 -0.24 0.82 -3.11
CA PHE A 98 -0.72 0.35 -4.40
C PHE A 98 -0.72 1.50 -5.42
N LEU A 99 0.13 1.37 -6.44
CA LEU A 99 0.23 2.32 -7.54
C LEU A 99 -0.60 1.84 -8.73
N PHE A 100 -1.77 2.43 -8.92
CA PHE A 100 -2.65 2.13 -10.05
C PHE A 100 -2.50 3.14 -11.20
N ASN A 101 -2.81 2.65 -12.41
CA ASN A 101 -2.91 3.42 -13.66
C ASN A 101 -1.69 4.30 -13.92
N VAL A 102 -0.50 3.78 -13.62
CA VAL A 102 0.79 4.49 -13.74
C VAL A 102 0.98 5.00 -15.16
N ARG A 103 0.84 4.11 -16.15
CA ARG A 103 1.02 4.44 -17.57
C ARG A 103 -0.12 5.30 -18.12
N GLU A 104 -1.37 4.98 -17.77
CA GLU A 104 -2.56 5.67 -18.30
C GLU A 104 -2.62 7.14 -17.84
N LYS A 105 -2.30 7.40 -16.57
CA LYS A 105 -2.30 8.76 -16.02
C LYS A 105 -1.02 9.54 -16.30
N ARG A 106 -0.09 8.96 -17.08
CA ARG A 106 1.22 9.55 -17.41
C ARG A 106 1.91 10.17 -16.19
N LYS A 107 1.84 9.47 -15.05
CA LYS A 107 2.37 9.99 -13.80
C LYS A 107 3.88 10.14 -13.92
N PRO A 108 4.45 11.32 -13.63
CA PRO A 108 5.90 11.50 -13.56
C PRO A 108 6.54 10.48 -12.60
N VAL A 109 7.74 9.99 -12.91
CA VAL A 109 8.38 8.97 -12.07
C VAL A 109 8.68 9.50 -10.67
N ASN A 110 9.16 10.75 -10.56
CA ASN A 110 9.37 11.42 -9.28
C ASN A 110 8.09 11.48 -8.42
N TYR A 111 6.92 11.68 -9.02
CA TYR A 111 5.65 11.63 -8.30
C TYR A 111 5.40 10.23 -7.70
N LEU A 112 5.71 9.16 -8.44
CA LEU A 112 5.55 7.79 -7.96
C LEU A 112 6.53 7.46 -6.84
N GLN A 113 7.79 7.89 -6.98
CA GLN A 113 8.83 7.70 -5.97
C GLN A 113 8.49 8.42 -4.67
N ARG A 114 8.10 9.70 -4.74
CA ARG A 114 7.65 10.46 -3.56
C ARG A 114 6.47 9.79 -2.87
N LYS A 115 5.49 9.31 -3.65
CA LYS A 115 4.33 8.60 -3.10
C LYS A 115 4.72 7.30 -2.39
N LEU A 116 5.66 6.54 -2.94
CA LEU A 116 6.16 5.32 -2.30
C LEU A 116 6.92 5.64 -1.01
N LEU A 117 7.79 6.66 -1.01
CA LEU A 117 8.50 7.11 0.20
C LEU A 117 7.53 7.55 1.29
N GLU A 118 6.49 8.31 0.95
CA GLU A 118 5.51 8.75 1.92
C GLU A 118 4.73 7.56 2.51
N GLU A 119 4.25 6.65 1.66
CA GLU A 119 3.40 5.52 2.10
C GLU A 119 4.18 4.37 2.77
N LEU A 120 5.46 4.15 2.39
CA LEU A 120 6.29 3.03 2.85
C LEU A 120 7.42 3.45 3.80
N ALA A 121 7.95 4.66 3.71
CA ALA A 121 8.95 5.17 4.64
C ALA A 121 8.35 6.15 5.65
N GLY A 122 7.25 6.82 5.32
CA GLY A 122 6.73 7.94 6.11
C GLY A 122 7.52 9.24 5.87
N MET A 123 8.31 9.28 4.79
CA MET A 123 9.18 10.40 4.45
C MET A 123 8.49 11.30 3.41
N LYS A 124 8.38 12.59 3.73
CA LYS A 124 7.90 13.63 2.80
C LYS A 124 9.11 14.45 2.34
N GLN A 125 9.71 14.04 1.23
CA GLN A 125 10.85 14.74 0.63
C GLN A 125 10.65 14.93 -0.88
N GLU A 126 11.36 15.93 -1.42
CA GLU A 126 11.47 16.08 -2.87
C GLU A 126 12.43 15.03 -3.44
N ILE A 127 12.21 14.68 -4.71
CA ILE A 127 13.08 13.77 -5.45
C ILE A 127 14.10 14.61 -6.20
N GLU A 128 15.34 14.60 -5.73
CA GLU A 128 16.45 15.33 -6.36
C GLU A 128 16.88 14.67 -7.68
N SER A 129 16.93 13.34 -7.69
CA SER A 129 17.27 12.52 -8.86
C SER A 129 16.32 11.34 -8.98
N VAL A 130 15.66 11.23 -10.13
CA VAL A 130 14.81 10.08 -10.44
C VAL A 130 15.64 8.80 -10.59
N ASP A 131 16.86 8.92 -11.10
CA ASP A 131 17.72 7.79 -11.42
C ASP A 131 18.29 7.11 -10.17
N GLU A 132 18.32 7.81 -9.04
CA GLU A 132 18.77 7.25 -7.75
C GLU A 132 17.74 6.33 -7.10
N GLY A 133 16.46 6.41 -7.50
CA GLY A 133 15.43 5.50 -7.01
C GLY A 133 14.73 5.97 -5.73
N VAL A 134 14.38 5.00 -4.89
CA VAL A 134 13.67 5.12 -3.59
C VAL A 134 14.44 4.35 -2.55
#